data_AF-A0A0B7NGM1-F1
#
_entry.id   AF-A0A0B7NGM1-F1
#
_cell.length_a   1.000
_cell.length_b   1.000
_cell.length_c   1.000
_cell.angle_alpha   90.00
_cell.angle_beta   90.00
_cell.angle_gamma   90.00
#
_symmetry.space_group_name_H-M   'P 1'
#
loop_
_entity.id
_entity.type
_entity.pdbx_description
1 polymer ?
#
loop_
_entity_poly.entity_id
_entity_poly.type
_entity_poly.pdbx_seq_one_letter_code
_entity_poly.pdbx_strand_id
1 'polypeptide(L)'
;MSFNKKSNDDFINRVNNLLSKDGDSSCSREETDEELASRFNSVFSSQPIAAQQNYHIPDDAYGDEIDKEIEKMLQDSDEEEDAIDAYIYGVLDDKKDMVQEKMDGFQKAFLGGDEFVGTDESEELIKKLQQENALDAKYEQFARERDSDLEKRYHGLKKDAPSFSNAQNDENKPKGSAPKPLTTTDLHDEIDDWCCICNDDATIECLGCEDDNKYCKECFFHTHHSEFADYEATKHKSRPYRAKMW
;
A
#
# COMPACT_ATOMS: atom_id res chain seq x y z
N MET A 1 -33.80 -11.89 -35.02
CA MET A 1 -32.50 -12.01 -35.73
C MET A 1 -31.67 -10.81 -35.32
N SER A 2 -30.41 -10.83 -34.91
CA SER A 2 -29.43 -11.86 -34.54
C SER A 2 -28.42 -11.11 -33.66
N PHE A 3 -28.06 -11.67 -32.50
CA PHE A 3 -27.13 -11.06 -31.55
C PHE A 3 -25.68 -11.33 -31.98
N ASN A 4 -24.82 -10.32 -32.04
CA ASN A 4 -23.39 -10.51 -32.27
C ASN A 4 -22.61 -10.15 -30.99
N LYS A 5 -22.41 -11.15 -30.14
CA LYS A 5 -21.51 -11.13 -28.99
C LYS A 5 -20.07 -11.25 -29.51
N LYS A 6 -19.30 -10.17 -29.55
CA LYS A 6 -17.87 -10.19 -29.88
C LYS A 6 -17.13 -9.08 -29.11
N SER A 7 -16.93 -9.26 -27.81
CA SER A 7 -15.87 -8.58 -27.06
C SER A 7 -15.72 -9.12 -25.64
N ASN A 8 -15.85 -10.44 -25.48
CA ASN A 8 -15.47 -11.12 -24.22
C ASN A 8 -14.68 -12.40 -24.49
N ASP A 9 -14.72 -12.89 -25.73
CA ASP A 9 -13.95 -14.05 -26.16
C ASP A 9 -12.44 -13.76 -26.21
N ASP A 10 -11.99 -12.53 -26.45
CA ASP A 10 -10.54 -12.25 -26.53
C ASP A 10 -9.83 -12.30 -25.18
N PHE A 11 -10.47 -11.82 -24.11
CA PHE A 11 -9.87 -11.87 -22.78
C PHE A 11 -9.97 -13.27 -22.18
N ILE A 12 -11.13 -13.92 -22.30
CA ILE A 12 -11.34 -15.28 -21.79
C ILE A 12 -10.52 -16.30 -22.60
N ASN A 13 -10.39 -16.15 -23.92
CA ASN A 13 -9.49 -17.01 -24.71
C ASN A 13 -8.03 -16.71 -24.40
N ARG A 14 -7.63 -15.46 -24.15
CA ARG A 14 -6.24 -15.13 -23.78
C ARG A 14 -5.88 -15.67 -22.39
N VAL A 15 -6.79 -15.61 -21.44
CA VAL A 15 -6.62 -16.16 -20.09
C VAL A 15 -6.69 -17.68 -20.12
N ASN A 16 -7.60 -18.29 -20.89
CA ASN A 16 -7.65 -19.74 -21.06
C ASN A 16 -6.45 -20.28 -21.85
N ASN A 17 -5.85 -19.54 -22.78
CA ASN A 17 -4.63 -19.96 -23.48
C ASN A 17 -3.39 -19.89 -22.57
N LEU A 18 -3.43 -19.05 -21.53
CA LEU A 18 -2.40 -18.99 -20.48
C LEU A 18 -2.61 -20.10 -19.44
N LEU A 19 -3.87 -20.38 -19.06
CA LEU A 19 -4.21 -21.43 -18.09
C LEU A 19 -4.18 -22.86 -18.67
N SER A 20 -4.47 -23.03 -19.97
CA SER A 20 -4.41 -24.35 -20.62
C SER A 20 -2.98 -24.77 -20.96
N LYS A 21 -2.00 -23.89 -20.74
CA LYS A 21 -0.58 -24.19 -21.01
C LYS A 21 0.13 -24.85 -19.83
N ASP A 22 -0.55 -24.99 -18.69
CA ASP A 22 -0.01 -25.61 -17.47
C ASP A 22 -0.94 -26.73 -17.00
N GLY A 23 -1.00 -27.80 -17.78
CA GLY A 23 -1.85 -28.96 -17.51
C GLY A 23 -1.30 -30.30 -17.99
N ASP A 24 0.00 -30.38 -18.31
CA ASP A 24 0.65 -31.68 -18.38
C ASP A 24 1.89 -31.70 -17.48
N SER A 25 2.00 -32.80 -16.75
CA SER A 25 2.91 -33.01 -15.65
C SER A 25 4.33 -33.23 -16.18
N SER A 26 5.12 -32.18 -16.24
CA SER A 26 6.58 -32.25 -16.18
C SER A 26 7.05 -30.96 -15.48
N CYS A 27 7.53 -31.05 -14.25
CA CYS A 27 8.95 -31.30 -14.05
C CYS A 27 9.77 -30.24 -14.81
N SER A 28 10.19 -29.18 -14.10
CA SER A 28 11.42 -28.43 -14.35
C SER A 28 11.84 -28.28 -15.83
N ARG A 29 11.24 -27.34 -16.57
CA ARG A 29 12.02 -26.72 -17.66
C ARG A 29 12.82 -25.58 -17.07
N GLU A 30 13.93 -25.96 -16.46
CA GLU A 30 15.00 -25.02 -16.14
C GLU A 30 15.30 -24.25 -17.42
N GLU A 31 15.19 -22.92 -17.37
CA GLU A 31 15.63 -22.08 -18.48
C GLU A 31 17.07 -22.47 -18.78
N THR A 32 17.35 -22.81 -20.04
CA THR A 32 18.71 -23.24 -20.40
C THR A 32 19.68 -22.11 -20.09
N ASP A 33 20.87 -22.43 -19.60
CA ASP A 33 21.92 -21.44 -19.30
C ASP A 33 22.20 -20.50 -20.48
N GLU A 34 21.96 -20.98 -21.71
CA GLU A 34 22.11 -20.21 -22.94
C GLU A 34 21.03 -19.13 -23.13
N GLU A 35 19.77 -19.42 -22.74
CA GLU A 35 18.68 -18.43 -22.71
C GLU A 35 18.89 -17.40 -21.58
N LEU A 36 19.35 -17.84 -20.41
CA LEU A 36 19.66 -16.97 -19.27
C LEU A 36 20.86 -16.06 -19.58
N ALA A 37 21.93 -16.59 -20.17
CA ALA A 37 23.10 -15.82 -20.58
C ALA A 37 22.75 -14.79 -21.67
N SER A 38 21.83 -15.13 -22.58
CA SER A 38 21.34 -14.20 -23.60
C SER A 38 20.54 -13.04 -23.00
N ARG A 39 19.69 -13.33 -22.00
CA ARG A 39 18.97 -12.29 -21.24
C ARG A 39 19.92 -11.42 -20.42
N PHE A 40 20.94 -12.03 -19.80
CA PHE A 40 21.94 -11.30 -19.04
C PHE A 40 22.75 -10.35 -19.93
N ASN A 41 23.23 -10.80 -21.09
CA ASN A 41 23.98 -9.97 -22.04
C ASN A 41 23.10 -8.89 -22.71
N SER A 42 21.78 -9.11 -22.80
CA SER A 42 20.84 -8.09 -23.27
C SER A 42 20.62 -6.98 -22.25
N VAL A 43 20.78 -7.26 -20.95
CA VAL A 43 20.57 -6.29 -19.87
C VAL A 43 21.88 -5.66 -19.42
N PHE A 44 22.99 -6.39 -19.54
CA PHE A 44 24.32 -5.97 -19.13
C PHE A 44 25.31 -6.16 -20.29
N SER A 45 25.99 -5.10 -20.71
CA SER A 45 26.96 -5.16 -21.82
C SER A 45 28.28 -5.88 -21.51
N SER A 46 28.35 -6.63 -20.41
CA SER A 46 29.52 -7.37 -19.94
C SER A 46 29.19 -8.85 -19.83
N GLN A 47 30.05 -9.73 -20.35
CA GLN A 47 29.83 -11.18 -20.27
C GLN A 47 29.94 -11.69 -18.82
N PRO A 48 29.07 -12.62 -18.40
CA PRO A 48 29.12 -13.19 -17.05
C PRO A 48 30.35 -14.09 -16.89
N ILE A 49 31.04 -13.96 -15.76
CA ILE A 49 32.20 -14.78 -15.38
C ILE A 49 31.67 -16.14 -14.88
N ALA A 50 31.11 -16.95 -15.76
CA ALA A 50 30.63 -18.30 -15.43
C ALA A 50 31.40 -19.42 -16.14
N ALA A 51 32.34 -19.08 -17.03
CA ALA A 51 33.01 -20.05 -17.88
C ALA A 51 34.31 -20.66 -17.28
N GLN A 52 34.44 -20.83 -15.96
CA GLN A 52 35.70 -21.36 -15.40
C GLN A 52 35.64 -22.57 -14.48
N GLN A 53 34.50 -23.03 -13.97
CA GLN A 53 34.53 -24.18 -13.06
C GLN A 53 33.43 -25.19 -13.41
N ASN A 54 33.82 -26.24 -14.14
CA ASN A 54 32.98 -27.38 -14.48
C ASN A 54 32.95 -28.31 -13.25
N TYR A 55 31.93 -28.22 -12.41
CA TYR A 55 31.75 -29.14 -11.29
C TYR A 55 30.91 -30.34 -11.73
N HIS A 56 31.52 -31.52 -11.77
CA HIS A 56 30.83 -32.80 -11.88
C HIS A 56 30.75 -33.41 -10.49
N ILE A 57 29.54 -33.54 -9.96
CA ILE A 57 29.27 -34.29 -8.73
C ILE A 57 29.03 -35.74 -9.17
N PRO A 58 29.80 -36.73 -8.69
CA PRO A 58 29.55 -38.14 -9.01
C PRO A 58 28.26 -38.63 -8.33
N ASP A 59 27.45 -39.41 -9.07
CA ASP A 59 26.13 -39.92 -8.65
C ASP A 59 26.20 -40.95 -7.49
N ASP A 60 27.39 -41.35 -7.09
CA ASP A 60 27.70 -42.43 -6.16
C ASP A 60 28.27 -41.94 -4.81
N ALA A 61 28.12 -40.65 -4.49
CA ALA A 61 28.63 -40.05 -3.26
C ALA A 61 27.75 -40.24 -2.00
N TYR A 62 26.52 -40.74 -2.14
CA TYR A 62 25.63 -41.04 -1.02
C TYR A 62 25.05 -42.44 -1.20
N GLY A 63 25.79 -43.45 -0.72
CA GLY A 63 25.35 -44.83 -0.73
C GLY A 63 24.33 -45.12 0.36
N ASP A 64 23.43 -46.07 0.09
CA ASP A 64 22.37 -46.69 0.92
C ASP A 64 22.66 -46.87 2.44
N GLU A 65 23.92 -46.74 2.85
CA GLU A 65 24.38 -46.84 4.24
C GLU A 65 24.02 -45.60 5.06
N ILE A 66 24.03 -44.40 4.46
CA ILE A 66 23.63 -43.15 5.14
C ILE A 66 22.11 -43.12 5.35
N ASP A 67 21.34 -43.58 4.36
CA ASP A 67 19.88 -43.62 4.46
C ASP A 67 19.41 -44.61 5.52
N LYS A 68 20.08 -45.77 5.66
CA LYS A 68 19.84 -46.71 6.76
C LYS A 68 20.23 -46.17 8.13
N GLU A 69 21.31 -45.40 8.22
CA GLU A 69 21.73 -44.75 9.47
C GLU A 69 20.70 -43.69 9.91
N ILE A 70 20.17 -42.91 8.96
CA ILE A 70 19.10 -41.92 9.21
C ILE A 70 17.80 -42.63 9.65
N GLU A 71 17.40 -43.70 8.96
CA GLU A 71 16.19 -44.45 9.28
C GLU A 71 16.28 -45.11 10.67
N LYS A 72 17.46 -45.61 11.02
CA LYS A 72 17.74 -46.15 12.36
C LYS A 72 17.68 -45.07 13.46
N MET A 73 18.26 -43.89 13.23
CA MET A 73 18.19 -42.79 14.21
C MET A 73 16.76 -42.27 14.42
N LEU A 74 15.93 -42.24 13.36
CA LEU A 74 14.52 -41.85 13.49
C LEU A 74 13.74 -42.87 14.34
N GLN A 75 14.01 -44.15 14.14
CA GLN A 75 13.32 -45.22 14.86
C GLN A 75 13.69 -45.30 16.35
N ASP A 76 14.97 -45.05 16.68
CA ASP A 76 15.45 -44.98 18.07
C ASP A 76 14.89 -43.73 18.81
N SER A 77 14.61 -42.64 18.08
CA SER A 77 13.99 -41.42 18.66
C SER A 77 12.50 -41.58 18.97
N ASP A 78 11.74 -42.26 18.11
CA ASP A 78 10.30 -42.48 18.30
C ASP A 78 10.02 -43.38 19.54
N GLU A 79 10.86 -44.39 19.80
CA GLU A 79 10.70 -45.27 20.97
C GLU A 79 11.03 -44.59 22.32
N GLU A 80 11.93 -43.59 22.33
CA GLU A 80 12.24 -42.82 23.54
C GLU A 80 11.20 -41.71 23.85
N GLU A 81 10.54 -41.14 22.83
CA GLU A 81 9.49 -40.12 23.03
C GLU A 81 8.20 -40.71 23.61
N ASP A 82 7.76 -41.89 23.16
CA ASP A 82 6.53 -42.54 23.64
C ASP A 82 6.56 -42.85 25.15
N ALA A 83 7.72 -43.20 25.69
CA ALA A 83 7.90 -43.47 27.11
C ALA A 83 7.85 -42.20 27.97
N ILE A 84 8.33 -41.07 27.43
CA ILE A 84 8.35 -39.77 28.09
C ILE A 84 6.93 -39.19 28.11
N ASP A 85 6.19 -39.28 27.00
CA ASP A 85 4.83 -38.78 26.89
C ASP A 85 3.87 -39.50 27.82
N ALA A 86 3.97 -40.84 27.94
CA ALA A 86 3.17 -41.61 28.89
C ALA A 86 3.43 -41.20 30.35
N TYR A 87 4.68 -40.90 30.70
CA TYR A 87 5.05 -40.42 32.04
C TYR A 87 4.54 -38.99 32.29
N ILE A 88 4.64 -38.10 31.31
CA ILE A 88 4.13 -36.73 31.40
C ILE A 88 2.60 -36.74 31.55
N TYR A 89 1.89 -37.52 30.74
CA TYR A 89 0.43 -37.65 30.84
C TYR A 89 0.00 -38.24 32.20
N GLY A 90 0.72 -39.24 32.72
CA GLY A 90 0.45 -39.79 34.05
C GLY A 90 0.62 -38.75 35.17
N VAL A 91 1.72 -38.00 35.15
CA VAL A 91 1.99 -36.93 36.15
C VAL A 91 1.00 -35.77 36.04
N LEU A 92 0.52 -35.46 34.83
CA LEU A 92 -0.49 -34.43 34.60
C LEU A 92 -1.88 -34.87 35.07
N ASP A 93 -2.25 -36.15 34.88
CA ASP A 93 -3.53 -36.69 35.36
C ASP A 93 -3.56 -36.77 36.89
N ASP A 94 -2.47 -37.22 37.52
CA ASP A 94 -2.31 -37.25 38.99
C ASP A 94 -2.42 -35.86 39.65
N LYS A 95 -2.10 -34.79 38.91
CA LYS A 95 -2.14 -33.39 39.41
C LYS A 95 -3.31 -32.59 38.86
N LYS A 96 -4.15 -33.18 38.00
CA LYS A 96 -5.24 -32.50 37.31
C LYS A 96 -6.23 -31.88 38.29
N ASP A 97 -6.66 -32.64 39.29
CA ASP A 97 -7.62 -32.18 40.28
C ASP A 97 -7.07 -31.01 41.12
N MET A 98 -5.79 -31.07 41.50
CA MET A 98 -5.13 -30.01 42.27
C MET A 98 -4.92 -28.73 41.43
N VAL A 99 -4.62 -28.88 40.14
CA VAL A 99 -4.50 -27.74 39.22
C VAL A 99 -5.86 -27.12 38.94
N GLN A 100 -6.89 -27.95 38.78
CA GLN A 100 -8.24 -27.50 38.51
C GLN A 100 -8.85 -26.79 39.74
N GLU A 101 -8.64 -27.30 40.95
CA GLU A 101 -9.05 -26.65 42.20
C GLU A 101 -8.32 -25.31 42.41
N LYS A 102 -7.01 -25.26 42.08
CA LYS A 102 -6.25 -24.00 42.12
C LYS A 102 -6.71 -23.01 41.07
N MET A 103 -7.01 -23.46 39.85
CA MET A 103 -7.55 -22.61 38.77
C MET A 103 -8.94 -22.08 39.13
N ASP A 104 -9.81 -22.92 39.71
CA ASP A 104 -11.13 -22.50 40.17
C ASP A 104 -11.02 -21.52 41.35
N GLY A 105 -10.10 -21.75 42.29
CA GLY A 105 -9.77 -20.82 43.36
C GLY A 105 -9.25 -19.47 42.83
N PHE A 106 -8.40 -19.51 41.79
CA PHE A 106 -7.88 -18.30 41.15
C PHE A 106 -8.98 -17.57 40.37
N GLN A 107 -9.82 -18.30 39.65
CA GLN A 107 -10.95 -17.76 38.89
C GLN A 107 -11.98 -17.12 39.82
N LYS A 108 -12.25 -17.74 40.97
CA LYS A 108 -13.13 -17.18 42.01
C LYS A 108 -12.54 -15.97 42.71
N ALA A 109 -11.22 -15.95 42.95
CA ALA A 109 -10.54 -14.79 43.50
C ALA A 109 -10.45 -13.63 42.48
N PHE A 110 -10.32 -13.93 41.19
CA PHE A 110 -10.22 -12.96 40.12
C PHE A 110 -11.58 -12.39 39.71
N LEU A 111 -12.62 -13.22 39.62
CA LEU A 111 -13.98 -12.80 39.24
C LEU A 111 -14.81 -12.30 40.42
N GLY A 112 -14.37 -12.50 41.67
CA GLY A 112 -15.10 -12.09 42.86
C GLY A 112 -16.35 -12.94 43.09
N GLY A 113 -16.69 -13.17 44.35
CA GLY A 113 -17.93 -13.85 44.71
C GLY A 113 -19.16 -13.10 44.19
N ASP A 114 -20.16 -13.88 43.75
CA ASP A 114 -21.46 -13.48 43.23
C ASP A 114 -22.30 -12.68 44.25
N GLU A 115 -21.89 -11.45 44.50
CA GLU A 115 -22.75 -10.36 44.96
C GLU A 115 -22.49 -9.17 44.04
N PHE A 116 -22.87 -9.34 42.76
CA PHE A 116 -22.89 -8.28 41.76
C PHE A 116 -23.89 -7.21 42.21
N VAL A 117 -23.41 -6.27 43.03
CA VAL A 117 -23.99 -4.94 43.10
C VAL A 117 -23.72 -4.34 41.72
N GLY A 118 -24.66 -4.55 40.79
CA GLY A 118 -24.61 -3.95 39.47
C GLY A 118 -24.42 -2.46 39.62
N THR A 119 -23.19 -2.00 39.45
CA THR A 119 -22.90 -0.59 39.43
C THR A 119 -23.51 -0.06 38.15
N ASP A 120 -24.41 0.91 38.30
CA ASP A 120 -25.06 1.63 37.20
C ASP A 120 -24.04 2.09 36.11
N GLU A 121 -22.78 2.27 36.51
CA GLU A 121 -21.64 2.60 35.64
C GLU A 121 -21.29 1.51 34.62
N SER A 122 -21.40 0.23 34.98
CA SER A 122 -21.04 -0.88 34.07
C SER A 122 -22.06 -1.05 32.94
N GLU A 123 -23.35 -0.93 33.26
CA GLU A 123 -24.43 -0.95 32.28
C GLU A 123 -24.40 0.29 31.36
N GLU A 124 -24.06 1.46 31.92
CA GLU A 124 -23.85 2.68 31.14
C GLU A 124 -22.71 2.50 30.13
N LEU A 125 -21.60 1.88 30.54
CA LEU A 125 -20.46 1.63 29.65
C LEU A 125 -20.81 0.65 28.52
N ILE A 126 -21.57 -0.40 28.81
CA ILE A 126 -22.06 -1.36 27.80
C ILE A 126 -22.95 -0.65 26.78
N LYS A 127 -23.87 0.22 27.26
CA LYS A 127 -24.76 0.99 26.39
C LYS A 127 -23.99 1.97 25.51
N LYS A 128 -22.97 2.64 26.05
CA LYS A 128 -22.09 3.53 25.29
C LYS A 128 -21.36 2.77 24.18
N LEU A 129 -20.80 1.60 24.50
CA LEU A 129 -20.10 0.75 23.52
C LEU A 129 -21.05 0.30 22.38
N GLN A 130 -22.29 -0.07 22.72
CA GLN A 130 -23.30 -0.43 21.72
C GLN A 130 -23.66 0.76 20.82
N GLN A 131 -23.76 1.97 21.38
CA GLN A 131 -24.00 3.18 20.63
C GLN A 131 -22.83 3.54 19.70
N GLU A 132 -21.58 3.38 20.17
CA GLU A 132 -20.37 3.58 19.36
C GLU A 132 -20.34 2.60 18.18
N ASN A 133 -20.56 1.30 18.41
CA ASN A 133 -20.67 0.31 17.34
C ASN A 133 -21.78 0.65 16.32
N ALA A 134 -22.91 1.18 16.80
CA ALA A 134 -24.01 1.60 15.92
C ALA A 134 -23.67 2.86 15.11
N LEU A 135 -22.83 3.76 15.64
CA LEU A 135 -22.32 4.91 14.90
C LEU A 135 -21.31 4.47 13.84
N ASP A 136 -20.37 3.59 14.19
CA ASP A 136 -19.38 3.06 13.26
C ASP A 136 -20.03 2.36 12.07
N ALA A 137 -21.05 1.53 12.31
CA ALA A 137 -21.82 0.90 11.24
C ALA A 137 -22.48 1.91 10.28
N LYS A 138 -22.92 3.07 10.80
CA LYS A 138 -23.45 4.16 9.96
C LYS A 138 -22.35 4.86 9.17
N TYR A 139 -21.20 5.12 9.78
CA TYR A 139 -20.06 5.73 9.08
C TYR A 139 -19.52 4.82 7.97
N GLU A 140 -19.48 3.50 8.19
CA GLU A 140 -19.19 2.53 7.13
C GLU A 140 -20.18 2.61 5.97
N GLN A 141 -21.48 2.78 6.26
CA GLN A 141 -22.49 2.95 5.22
C GLN A 141 -22.25 4.21 4.39
N PHE A 142 -21.93 5.35 5.03
CA PHE A 142 -21.58 6.59 4.32
C PHE A 142 -20.33 6.44 3.47
N ALA A 143 -19.31 5.73 3.96
CA ALA A 143 -18.09 5.45 3.19
C ALA A 143 -18.41 4.60 1.94
N ARG A 144 -19.18 3.51 2.10
CA ARG A 144 -19.62 2.67 0.97
C ARG A 144 -20.43 3.44 -0.06
N GLU A 145 -21.33 4.33 0.37
CA GLU A 145 -22.14 5.15 -0.53
C GLU A 145 -21.28 6.13 -1.32
N ARG A 146 -20.35 6.83 -0.64
CA ARG A 146 -19.39 7.74 -1.26
C ARG A 146 -18.53 7.03 -2.30
N ASP A 147 -18.01 5.84 -1.96
CA ASP A 147 -17.15 5.08 -2.86
C ASP A 147 -17.93 4.57 -4.09
N SER A 148 -19.19 4.13 -3.90
CA SER A 148 -20.09 3.80 -5.00
C SER A 148 -20.39 5.02 -5.90
N ASP A 149 -20.59 6.20 -5.32
CA ASP A 149 -20.80 7.43 -6.10
C ASP A 149 -19.56 7.85 -6.89
N LEU A 150 -18.37 7.76 -6.29
CA LEU A 150 -17.09 8.00 -6.96
C LEU A 150 -16.88 7.04 -8.13
N GLU A 151 -17.19 5.75 -7.97
CA GLU A 151 -17.07 4.76 -9.04
C GLU A 151 -18.02 5.09 -10.21
N LYS A 152 -19.26 5.52 -9.93
CA LYS A 152 -20.20 5.97 -10.96
C LYS A 152 -19.64 7.17 -11.73
N ARG A 153 -19.06 8.14 -11.03
CA ARG A 153 -18.43 9.31 -11.64
C ARG A 153 -17.21 8.93 -12.48
N TYR A 154 -16.35 8.05 -11.97
CA TYR A 154 -15.20 7.52 -12.70
C TYR A 154 -15.64 6.82 -13.99
N HIS A 155 -16.66 5.95 -13.92
CA HIS A 155 -17.16 5.25 -15.08
C HIS A 155 -17.87 6.19 -16.09
N GLY A 156 -18.52 7.26 -15.62
CA GLY A 156 -19.03 8.32 -16.47
C GLY A 156 -17.91 9.03 -17.23
N LEU A 157 -16.90 9.50 -16.51
CA LEU A 157 -15.77 10.20 -17.12
C LEU A 157 -14.98 9.30 -18.09
N LYS A 158 -14.82 8.00 -17.77
CA LYS A 158 -14.13 7.03 -18.64
C LYS A 158 -14.83 6.82 -19.98
N LYS A 159 -16.16 6.95 -20.06
CA LYS A 159 -16.90 6.88 -21.33
C LYS A 159 -16.64 8.07 -22.23
N ASP A 160 -16.53 9.24 -21.62
CA ASP A 160 -16.37 10.52 -22.33
C ASP A 160 -14.90 10.90 -22.52
N ALA A 161 -13.97 10.13 -21.94
CA ALA A 161 -12.55 10.33 -22.08
C ALA A 161 -12.11 10.05 -23.53
N PRO A 162 -11.49 11.03 -24.23
CA PRO A 162 -10.90 10.77 -25.53
C PRO A 162 -9.84 9.68 -25.37
N SER A 163 -10.05 8.54 -26.03
CA SER A 163 -9.06 7.48 -26.09
C SER A 163 -7.89 7.97 -26.94
N PHE A 164 -6.83 8.45 -26.28
CA PHE A 164 -5.53 8.62 -26.92
C PHE A 164 -4.87 7.25 -27.09
N SER A 165 -5.53 6.36 -27.84
CA SER A 165 -4.90 5.15 -28.34
C SER A 165 -3.86 5.56 -29.37
N ASN A 166 -2.60 5.39 -28.99
CA ASN A 166 -1.40 5.38 -29.83
C ASN A 166 -1.66 5.52 -31.34
N ALA A 167 -1.37 6.71 -31.88
CA ALA A 167 -1.16 6.90 -33.30
C ALA A 167 0.05 6.04 -33.72
N GLN A 168 -0.22 4.87 -34.28
CA GLN A 168 0.77 4.15 -35.06
C GLN A 168 1.06 4.96 -36.33
N ASN A 169 2.34 5.30 -36.48
CA ASN A 169 3.07 5.54 -37.73
C ASN A 169 2.26 6.10 -38.91
N ASP A 170 2.31 7.43 -39.04
CA ASP A 170 2.34 8.07 -40.35
C ASP A 170 3.73 8.66 -40.55
N GLU A 171 4.32 8.35 -41.69
CA GLU A 171 5.69 8.65 -42.02
C GLU A 171 5.95 10.17 -42.13
N ASN A 172 7.20 10.51 -41.78
CA ASN A 172 7.97 11.64 -42.26
C ASN A 172 7.68 13.04 -41.69
N LYS A 173 8.65 13.41 -40.83
CA LYS A 173 9.10 14.75 -40.42
C LYS A 173 8.47 15.24 -39.11
N PRO A 174 9.27 15.48 -38.04
CA PRO A 174 8.76 16.19 -36.88
C PRO A 174 8.31 17.58 -37.34
N LYS A 175 6.99 17.80 -37.38
CA LYS A 175 6.39 19.12 -37.59
C LYS A 175 6.47 19.88 -36.28
N GLY A 176 7.66 20.40 -36.02
CA GLY A 176 7.93 21.27 -34.88
C GLY A 176 9.42 21.51 -34.81
N SER A 177 9.83 22.78 -34.88
CA SER A 177 11.15 23.13 -34.37
C SER A 177 11.22 22.64 -32.93
N ALA A 178 12.36 22.06 -32.54
CA ALA A 178 12.60 21.69 -31.15
C ALA A 178 12.17 22.89 -30.26
N PRO A 179 11.33 22.66 -29.23
CA PRO A 179 10.92 23.74 -28.35
C PRO A 179 12.17 24.44 -27.86
N LYS A 180 12.15 25.78 -27.89
CA LYS A 180 13.27 26.57 -27.38
C LYS A 180 13.53 26.10 -25.94
N PRO A 181 14.80 25.91 -25.54
CA PRO A 181 15.09 25.57 -24.15
C PRO A 181 14.44 26.62 -23.25
N LEU A 182 13.70 26.15 -22.25
CA LEU A 182 13.07 27.02 -21.25
C LEU A 182 14.15 27.95 -20.71
N THR A 183 13.91 29.25 -20.84
CA THR A 183 14.77 30.26 -20.26
C THR A 183 14.42 30.41 -18.78
N THR A 184 15.34 30.92 -17.96
CA THR A 184 15.05 31.14 -16.52
C THR A 184 13.88 32.09 -16.28
N THR A 185 13.51 32.90 -17.28
CA THR A 185 12.30 33.72 -17.26
C THR A 185 11.01 32.94 -17.48
N ASP A 186 11.07 31.74 -18.06
CA ASP A 186 9.92 30.83 -18.24
C ASP A 186 9.67 29.93 -17.02
N LEU A 187 10.63 29.87 -16.09
CA LEU A 187 10.51 29.21 -14.78
C LEU A 187 9.97 30.22 -13.75
N HIS A 188 8.80 30.80 -14.02
CA HIS A 188 8.11 31.61 -13.03
C HIS A 188 7.43 30.66 -12.05
N ASP A 189 7.87 30.68 -10.80
CA ASP A 189 7.23 29.91 -9.75
C ASP A 189 5.87 30.54 -9.47
N GLU A 190 4.81 29.88 -9.95
CA GLU A 190 3.42 30.31 -9.75
C GLU A 190 3.07 30.50 -8.26
N ILE A 191 3.82 29.83 -7.38
CA ILE A 191 3.75 29.95 -5.92
C ILE A 191 4.05 31.37 -5.46
N ASP A 192 4.94 32.10 -6.15
CA ASP A 192 5.28 33.46 -5.78
C ASP A 192 4.06 34.38 -5.90
N ASP A 193 3.09 34.09 -6.76
CA ASP A 193 1.95 34.97 -7.05
C ASP A 193 0.76 34.77 -6.09
N TRP A 194 0.92 33.89 -5.10
CA TRP A 194 -0.10 33.63 -4.10
C TRP A 194 0.05 34.52 -2.88
N CYS A 195 -1.06 34.70 -2.17
CA CYS A 195 -1.07 35.29 -0.86
C CYS A 195 -0.35 34.36 0.11
N CYS A 196 0.68 34.86 0.78
CA CYS A 196 1.49 34.07 1.71
C CYS A 196 0.74 33.59 2.98
N ILE A 197 -0.52 34.01 3.17
CA ILE A 197 -1.34 33.64 4.35
C ILE A 197 -2.38 32.59 3.98
N CYS A 198 -3.19 32.85 2.95
CA CYS A 198 -4.31 31.98 2.57
C CYS A 198 -4.06 31.13 1.32
N ASN A 199 -2.95 31.33 0.61
CA ASN A 199 -2.62 30.69 -0.67
C ASN A 199 -3.62 30.98 -1.81
N ASP A 200 -4.47 31.99 -1.67
CA ASP A 200 -5.30 32.51 -2.79
C ASP A 200 -4.49 33.50 -3.65
N ASP A 201 -5.03 33.91 -4.80
CA ASP A 201 -4.38 34.89 -5.68
C ASP A 201 -4.05 36.21 -4.95
N ALA A 202 -2.77 36.62 -5.00
CA ALA A 202 -2.36 37.90 -4.46
C ALA A 202 -2.85 39.06 -5.35
N THR A 203 -3.34 40.11 -4.71
CA THR A 203 -3.81 41.34 -5.38
C THR A 203 -3.12 42.60 -4.85
N ILE A 204 -2.33 42.45 -3.79
CA ILE A 204 -1.63 43.52 -3.10
C ILE A 204 -0.19 43.07 -2.86
N GLU A 205 0.76 43.96 -3.10
CA GLU A 205 2.15 43.75 -2.71
C GLU A 205 2.57 44.83 -1.70
N CYS A 206 3.10 44.39 -0.57
CA CYS A 206 3.61 45.21 0.51
C CYS A 206 5.05 45.66 0.19
N LEU A 207 5.37 46.93 0.41
CA LEU A 207 6.71 47.49 0.18
C LEU A 207 7.57 47.55 1.45
N GLY A 208 7.01 47.17 2.60
CA GLY A 208 7.70 47.18 3.89
C GLY A 208 8.03 45.79 4.45
N CYS A 209 7.45 44.73 3.88
CA CYS A 209 7.81 43.35 4.22
C CYS A 209 9.05 42.93 3.43
N GLU A 210 10.05 42.38 4.12
CA GLU A 210 11.31 41.92 3.50
C GLU A 210 11.09 40.63 2.69
N ASP A 211 10.35 39.68 3.27
CA ASP A 211 9.98 38.39 2.64
C ASP A 211 8.45 38.26 2.52
N ASP A 212 8.00 37.45 1.55
CA ASP A 212 6.60 37.08 1.34
C ASP A 212 5.65 38.29 1.32
N ASN A 213 5.95 39.22 0.43
CA ASN A 213 5.32 40.53 0.39
C ASN A 213 3.99 40.58 -0.38
N LYS A 214 3.44 39.44 -0.83
CA LYS A 214 2.21 39.37 -1.63
C LYS A 214 1.03 38.86 -0.82
N TYR A 215 -0.10 39.57 -0.90
CA TYR A 215 -1.29 39.33 -0.09
C TYR A 215 -2.59 39.48 -0.90
N CYS A 216 -3.65 38.81 -0.48
CA CYS A 216 -5.01 39.15 -0.88
C CYS A 216 -5.51 40.38 -0.07
N LYS A 217 -6.62 41.00 -0.49
CA LYS A 217 -7.14 42.22 0.15
C LYS A 217 -7.47 42.04 1.62
N GLU A 218 -8.04 40.89 1.97
CA GLU A 218 -8.50 40.59 3.33
C GLU A 218 -7.32 40.28 4.26
N CYS A 219 -6.41 39.42 3.82
CA CYS A 219 -5.18 39.10 4.53
C CYS A 219 -4.33 40.33 4.78
N PHE A 220 -4.17 41.21 3.79
CA PHE A 220 -3.44 42.47 3.96
C PHE A 220 -4.11 43.37 5.00
N PHE A 221 -5.44 43.50 4.98
CA PHE A 221 -6.16 44.29 5.97
C PHE A 221 -5.97 43.71 7.38
N HIS A 222 -6.06 42.39 7.55
CA HIS A 222 -5.87 41.74 8.85
C HIS A 222 -4.45 41.93 9.39
N THR A 223 -3.42 41.83 8.57
CA THR A 223 -2.04 41.87 9.05
C THR A 223 -1.42 43.26 9.09
N HIS A 224 -1.97 44.23 8.34
CA HIS A 224 -1.39 45.57 8.24
C HIS A 224 -2.32 46.69 8.70
N HIS A 225 -3.64 46.51 8.74
CA HIS A 225 -4.57 47.60 9.08
C HIS A 225 -5.55 47.26 10.20
N SER A 226 -5.56 46.02 10.70
CA SER A 226 -6.44 45.63 11.80
C SER A 226 -5.90 46.07 13.15
N GLU A 227 -6.75 46.01 14.17
CA GLU A 227 -6.39 46.20 15.57
C GLU A 227 -5.41 45.14 16.10
N PHE A 228 -5.24 44.02 15.38
CA PHE A 228 -4.30 42.95 15.69
C PHE A 228 -2.99 43.05 14.88
N ALA A 229 -2.87 44.03 13.99
CA ALA A 229 -1.67 44.24 13.21
C ALA A 229 -0.53 44.75 14.09
N ASP A 230 0.69 44.30 13.82
CA ASP A 230 1.86 44.83 14.51
C ASP A 230 2.08 46.30 14.16
N TYR A 231 2.58 47.08 15.12
CA TYR A 231 2.71 48.53 14.97
C TYR A 231 3.61 48.93 13.80
N GLU A 232 4.63 48.12 13.49
CA GLU A 232 5.50 48.33 12.34
C GLU A 232 4.76 48.06 11.01
N ALA A 233 4.02 46.95 10.95
CA ALA A 233 3.22 46.57 9.78
C ALA A 233 2.18 47.63 9.39
N THR A 234 1.61 48.35 10.37
CA THR A 234 0.65 49.46 10.09
C THR A 234 1.22 50.63 9.33
N LYS A 235 2.55 50.76 9.25
CA LYS A 235 3.21 51.83 8.51
C LYS A 235 3.59 51.42 7.09
N HIS A 236 3.46 50.16 6.75
CA HIS A 236 3.87 49.67 5.45
C HIS A 236 2.92 50.19 4.36
N LYS A 237 3.51 50.57 3.23
CA LYS A 237 2.75 50.99 2.05
C LYS A 237 2.57 49.80 1.15
N SER A 238 1.41 49.72 0.49
CA SER A 238 1.13 48.68 -0.48
C SER A 238 0.89 49.24 -1.88
N ARG A 239 1.14 48.40 -2.88
CA ARG A 239 0.84 48.64 -4.29
C ARG A 239 -0.12 47.57 -4.81
N PRO A 240 -1.00 47.88 -5.78
CA PRO A 240 -1.80 46.85 -6.43
C PRO A 240 -0.89 45.89 -7.19
N TYR A 241 -1.04 44.60 -6.93
CA TYR A 241 -0.34 43.53 -7.61
C TYR A 241 -1.27 42.89 -8.65
N ARG A 242 -0.71 42.56 -9.82
CA ARG A 242 -1.39 41.76 -10.84
C ARG A 242 -0.43 40.65 -11.25
N ALA A 243 -0.83 39.42 -10.97
CA ALA A 243 -0.12 38.24 -11.46
C ALA A 243 0.04 38.34 -12.99
N LYS A 244 1.19 37.89 -13.49
CA LYS A 244 1.42 37.86 -14.93
C LYS A 244 0.56 36.74 -15.50
N MET A 245 -0.49 37.09 -16.24
CA MET A 245 -1.19 36.13 -17.09
C MET A 245 -0.25 35.72 -18.22
N TRP A 246 0.00 34.42 -18.32
CA TRP A 246 0.71 33.77 -19.42
C TRP A 246 -0.24 33.44 -20.57
#